data_AF-A0A812RSA4-F1
#
_entry.id   AF-A0A812RSA4-F1
#
_cell.length_a   1.000
_cell.length_b   1.000
_cell.length_c   1.000
_cell.angle_alpha   90.00
_cell.angle_beta   90.00
_cell.angle_gamma   90.00
#
_symmetry.space_group_name_H-M   'P 1'
#
loop_
_entity.id
_entity.type
_entity.pdbx_description
1 polymer ?
#
loop_
_entity_poly.entity_id
_entity_poly.type
_entity_poly.pdbx_seq_one_letter_code
_entity_poly.pdbx_strand_id
1 'polypeptide(L)'
;MFDEEVQHKGVKRKLSEVFNETKENVKYLPGITLPEHVKAEPDLKKAVMYADVLIWVLPHQFVARTVQNMGKIKDTCVSVSLIKGGLELEGGKLGLCSDLLRKLLGHEVGVLMGANVANEVAAGEFCEATLGLKDKKHEATLVKLFDCATFRVTAVDDIPGVELCGALKNVVALGAGFCDGLDYGGNTKAALIRIGLQEMKTFIRHFYPEVKDATFLESCGVADLITTCFGGRNRKCAEAFVKAKGTKSWDAIEKELLGGQKLQGTLTAQEIWPVMKKHNLCDRLPMLTTIYQIAFEDRAPWAIVKLPSGMPASAFHEDDGFFEKK
;
A
#
# COMPACT_ATOMS: atom_id res chain seq x y z
N MET A 1 9.68 -6.29 -24.15
CA MET A 1 9.71 -6.88 -22.80
C MET A 1 8.63 -6.28 -21.90
N PHE A 2 8.21 -5.03 -22.11
CA PHE A 2 7.09 -4.38 -21.42
C PHE A 2 5.77 -4.40 -22.20
N ASP A 3 5.68 -5.19 -23.29
CA ASP A 3 4.48 -5.26 -24.12
C ASP A 3 3.93 -6.68 -24.05
N GLU A 4 2.70 -6.78 -23.56
CA GLU A 4 2.00 -8.04 -23.36
C GLU A 4 1.07 -8.32 -24.54
N GLU A 5 0.76 -9.59 -24.78
CA GLU A 5 -0.22 -9.96 -25.79
C GLU A 5 -1.57 -10.24 -25.17
N VAL A 6 -2.63 -9.74 -25.79
CA VAL A 6 -4.03 -9.93 -25.38
C VAL A 6 -4.86 -10.48 -26.54
N GLN A 7 -5.91 -11.22 -26.21
CA GLN A 7 -6.95 -11.58 -27.18
C GLN A 7 -7.89 -10.39 -27.34
N HIS A 8 -7.96 -9.80 -28.53
CA HIS A 8 -8.86 -8.71 -28.83
C HIS A 8 -9.53 -8.95 -30.19
N LYS A 9 -10.88 -8.95 -30.21
CA LYS A 9 -11.69 -9.28 -31.40
C LYS A 9 -11.31 -10.62 -32.06
N GLY A 10 -10.99 -11.63 -31.24
CA GLY A 10 -10.67 -12.98 -31.71
C GLY A 10 -9.25 -13.19 -32.25
N VAL A 11 -8.38 -12.18 -32.16
CA VAL A 11 -6.98 -12.27 -32.61
C VAL A 11 -6.03 -11.84 -31.49
N LYS A 12 -4.88 -12.51 -31.40
CA LYS A 12 -3.80 -12.15 -30.47
C LYS A 12 -3.07 -10.90 -30.98
N ARG A 13 -3.04 -9.85 -30.16
CA ARG A 13 -2.44 -8.55 -30.51
C ARG A 13 -1.63 -8.01 -29.33
N LYS A 14 -0.71 -7.09 -29.59
CA LYS A 14 0.00 -6.36 -28.53
C LYS A 14 -0.97 -5.44 -27.79
N LEU A 15 -0.89 -5.43 -26.47
CA LEU A 15 -1.72 -4.59 -25.61
C LEU A 15 -1.49 -3.11 -25.92
N SER A 16 -0.25 -2.71 -26.21
CA SER A 16 0.07 -1.33 -26.59
C SER A 16 -0.67 -0.86 -27.86
N GLU A 17 -0.77 -1.73 -28.87
CA GLU A 17 -1.48 -1.45 -30.13
C GLU A 17 -2.99 -1.32 -29.89
N VAL A 18 -3.57 -2.30 -29.19
CA VAL A 18 -4.99 -2.28 -28.82
C VAL A 18 -5.32 -1.03 -28.03
N PHE A 19 -4.49 -0.70 -27.02
CA PHE A 19 -4.66 0.48 -26.20
C PHE A 19 -4.62 1.77 -27.03
N ASN A 20 -3.66 1.91 -27.95
CA ASN A 20 -3.54 3.13 -28.75
C ASN A 20 -4.71 3.33 -29.72
N GLU A 21 -5.36 2.25 -30.16
CA GLU A 21 -6.55 2.27 -31.02
C GLU A 21 -7.85 2.54 -30.25
N THR A 22 -8.03 1.88 -29.09
CA THR A 22 -9.29 1.94 -28.33
C THR A 22 -9.28 2.95 -27.20
N LYS A 23 -8.10 3.42 -26.81
CA LYS A 23 -7.84 4.18 -25.58
C LYS A 23 -8.28 3.48 -24.31
N GLU A 24 -8.36 2.16 -24.34
CA GLU A 24 -8.80 1.35 -23.20
C GLU A 24 -7.73 0.31 -22.86
N ASN A 25 -7.40 0.19 -21.57
CA ASN A 25 -6.59 -0.92 -21.09
C ASN A 25 -7.51 -2.13 -20.82
N VAL A 26 -7.85 -2.84 -21.89
CA VAL A 26 -8.81 -3.96 -21.91
C VAL A 26 -8.50 -5.10 -20.93
N LYS A 27 -7.28 -5.15 -20.38
CA LYS A 27 -6.85 -6.17 -19.43
C LYS A 27 -6.89 -5.70 -17.98
N TYR A 28 -6.36 -4.51 -17.70
CA TYR A 28 -6.14 -4.04 -16.33
C TYR A 28 -7.14 -2.98 -15.85
N LEU A 29 -7.84 -2.31 -16.78
CA LEU A 29 -8.88 -1.33 -16.48
C LEU A 29 -9.99 -1.40 -17.56
N PRO A 30 -10.67 -2.55 -17.71
CA PRO A 30 -11.69 -2.73 -18.74
C PRO A 30 -12.89 -1.80 -18.49
N GLY A 31 -13.47 -1.28 -19.58
CA GLY A 31 -14.65 -0.41 -19.56
C GLY A 31 -14.36 1.07 -19.28
N ILE A 32 -13.08 1.47 -19.11
CA ILE A 32 -12.69 2.87 -18.93
C ILE A 32 -11.89 3.35 -20.13
N THR A 33 -12.43 4.35 -20.83
CA THR A 33 -11.73 5.04 -21.92
C THR A 33 -10.84 6.16 -21.36
N LEU A 34 -9.54 6.07 -21.61
CA LEU A 34 -8.57 7.09 -21.25
C LEU A 34 -8.51 8.22 -22.28
N PRO A 35 -7.99 9.40 -21.91
CA PRO A 35 -7.90 10.52 -22.84
C PRO A 35 -7.07 10.23 -24.10
N GLU A 36 -7.48 10.81 -25.22
CA GLU A 36 -6.84 10.71 -26.55
C GLU A 36 -5.32 10.95 -26.53
N HIS A 37 -4.85 11.83 -25.67
CA HIS A 37 -3.44 12.21 -25.55
C HIS A 37 -2.58 11.20 -24.79
N VAL A 38 -3.18 10.21 -24.12
CA VAL A 38 -2.46 9.09 -23.49
C VAL A 38 -2.05 8.10 -24.58
N LYS A 39 -0.76 7.76 -24.64
CA LYS A 39 -0.19 6.85 -25.63
C LYS A 39 0.61 5.75 -24.92
N ALA A 40 0.38 4.50 -25.32
CA ALA A 40 1.21 3.38 -24.91
C ALA A 40 2.48 3.34 -25.78
N GLU A 41 3.64 3.36 -25.15
CA GLU A 41 4.96 3.23 -25.80
C GLU A 41 5.67 1.99 -25.22
N PRO A 42 5.83 0.89 -25.99
CA PRO A 42 6.46 -0.33 -25.50
C PRO A 42 8.00 -0.24 -25.40
N ASP A 43 8.63 0.75 -26.03
CA ASP A 43 10.06 1.04 -25.90
C ASP A 43 10.31 2.02 -24.74
N LEU A 44 10.74 1.46 -23.60
CA LEU A 44 11.01 2.22 -22.40
C LEU A 44 11.99 3.39 -22.63
N LYS A 45 13.00 3.22 -23.50
CA LYS A 45 13.97 4.30 -23.77
C LYS A 45 13.30 5.48 -24.46
N LYS A 46 12.40 5.20 -25.41
CA LYS A 46 11.60 6.25 -26.07
C LYS A 46 10.64 6.91 -25.10
N ALA A 47 10.00 6.13 -24.23
CA ALA A 47 9.04 6.64 -23.26
C ALA A 47 9.66 7.65 -22.28
N VAL A 48 10.92 7.46 -21.88
CA VAL A 48 11.57 8.32 -20.87
C VAL A 48 12.47 9.42 -21.45
N MET A 49 12.91 9.30 -22.71
CA MET A 49 13.93 10.17 -23.31
C MET A 49 13.65 11.67 -23.16
N TYR A 50 12.38 12.07 -23.30
CA TYR A 50 11.97 13.47 -23.24
C TYR A 50 11.11 13.81 -22.03
N ALA A 51 10.96 12.88 -21.08
CA ALA A 51 10.09 13.09 -19.92
C ALA A 51 10.67 14.14 -18.98
N ASP A 52 9.84 15.12 -18.60
CA ASP A 52 10.13 16.09 -17.53
C ASP A 52 9.62 15.58 -16.17
N VAL A 53 8.60 14.72 -16.18
CA VAL A 53 8.05 14.06 -14.99
C VAL A 53 7.91 12.57 -15.29
N LEU A 54 8.40 11.74 -14.38
CA LEU A 54 8.23 10.29 -14.40
C LEU A 54 7.33 9.84 -13.25
N ILE A 55 6.26 9.13 -13.58
CA ILE A 55 5.33 8.53 -12.62
C ILE A 55 5.63 7.04 -12.53
N TRP A 56 6.08 6.60 -11.35
CA TRP A 56 6.44 5.21 -11.10
C TRP A 56 5.23 4.48 -10.50
N VAL A 57 4.58 3.64 -11.32
CA VAL A 57 3.38 2.87 -10.94
C VAL A 57 3.49 1.41 -11.42
N LEU A 58 4.47 0.71 -10.88
CA LEU A 58 4.74 -0.70 -11.17
C LEU A 58 4.87 -1.49 -9.86
N PRO A 59 4.68 -2.82 -9.89
CA PRO A 59 5.04 -3.66 -8.76
C PRO A 59 6.51 -3.44 -8.35
N HIS A 60 6.78 -3.28 -7.06
CA HIS A 60 8.09 -2.85 -6.53
C HIS A 60 9.25 -3.74 -7.02
N GLN A 61 9.02 -5.04 -7.20
CA GLN A 61 10.03 -6.00 -7.67
C GLN A 61 10.59 -5.70 -9.06
N PHE A 62 9.90 -4.87 -9.87
CA PHE A 62 10.35 -4.50 -11.21
C PHE A 62 11.13 -3.18 -11.25
N VAL A 63 11.24 -2.45 -10.13
CA VAL A 63 11.84 -1.11 -10.08
C VAL A 63 13.30 -1.13 -10.53
N ALA A 64 14.15 -1.93 -9.87
CA ALA A 64 15.58 -1.98 -10.18
C ALA A 64 15.84 -2.35 -11.65
N ARG A 65 15.13 -3.37 -12.17
CA ARG A 65 15.22 -3.77 -13.57
C ARG A 65 14.76 -2.69 -14.53
N THR A 66 13.70 -1.94 -14.18
CA THR A 66 13.17 -0.86 -15.03
C THR A 66 14.18 0.26 -15.16
N VAL A 67 14.77 0.71 -14.05
CA VAL A 67 15.81 1.75 -14.06
C VAL A 67 17.02 1.33 -14.89
N GLN A 68 17.48 0.08 -14.75
CA GLN A 68 18.61 -0.44 -15.55
C GLN A 68 18.35 -0.43 -17.06
N ASN A 69 17.10 -0.48 -17.51
CA ASN A 69 16.73 -0.58 -18.92
C ASN A 69 16.23 0.75 -19.54
N MET A 70 15.94 1.78 -18.74
CA MET A 70 15.30 3.02 -19.23
C MET A 70 16.24 3.93 -20.03
N GLY A 71 17.56 3.76 -19.92
CA GLY A 71 18.53 4.63 -20.58
C GLY A 71 18.65 6.00 -19.90
N LYS A 72 19.19 7.00 -20.62
CA LYS A 72 19.42 8.34 -20.06
C LYS A 72 18.11 9.13 -19.98
N ILE A 73 17.88 9.77 -18.84
CA ILE A 73 16.80 10.73 -18.60
C ILE A 73 17.33 12.16 -18.61
N LYS A 74 16.43 13.16 -18.68
CA LYS A 74 16.81 14.57 -18.52
C LYS A 74 17.34 14.80 -17.11
N ASP A 75 18.38 15.61 -16.98
CA ASP A 75 18.93 16.01 -15.67
C ASP A 75 17.93 16.87 -14.86
N THR A 76 16.94 17.47 -15.54
CA THR A 76 15.84 18.24 -14.94
C THR A 76 14.61 17.41 -14.64
N CYS A 77 14.64 16.09 -14.88
CA CYS A 77 13.50 15.21 -14.67
C CYS A 77 13.17 15.10 -13.18
N VAL A 78 11.89 15.08 -12.86
CA VAL A 78 11.38 14.80 -11.52
C VAL A 78 10.67 13.46 -11.51
N SER A 79 10.69 12.74 -10.39
CA SER A 79 10.00 11.46 -10.26
C SER A 79 9.01 11.46 -9.10
N VAL A 80 7.89 10.78 -9.29
CA VAL A 80 6.89 10.53 -8.24
C VAL A 80 6.55 9.04 -8.23
N SER A 81 6.70 8.40 -7.08
CA SER A 81 6.33 7.00 -6.87
C SER A 81 4.92 6.86 -6.31
N LEU A 82 4.11 6.03 -6.97
CA LEU A 82 2.79 5.59 -6.49
C LEU A 82 2.84 4.14 -5.99
N ILE A 83 4.05 3.59 -5.82
CA ILE A 83 4.29 2.19 -5.45
C ILE A 83 4.05 2.04 -3.95
N LYS A 84 3.05 1.23 -3.59
CA LYS A 84 2.74 0.89 -2.20
C LYS A 84 3.43 -0.42 -1.80
N GLY A 85 4.16 -0.42 -0.69
CA GLY A 85 4.92 -1.58 -0.21
C GLY A 85 6.33 -1.65 -0.79
N GLY A 86 6.96 -2.83 -0.71
CA GLY A 86 8.34 -3.02 -1.16
C GLY A 86 9.35 -2.49 -0.15
N LEU A 87 9.20 -2.90 1.12
CA LEU A 87 10.11 -2.51 2.18
C LEU A 87 11.37 -3.38 2.05
N GLU A 88 12.50 -2.77 1.70
CA GLU A 88 13.77 -3.48 1.63
C GLU A 88 14.49 -3.46 2.98
N LEU A 89 15.11 -4.58 3.35
CA LEU A 89 15.94 -4.66 4.55
C LEU A 89 17.41 -4.72 4.19
N GLU A 90 18.03 -3.57 4.02
CA GLU A 90 19.48 -3.49 3.82
C GLU A 90 20.16 -3.23 5.18
N GLY A 91 20.99 -4.17 5.65
CA GLY A 91 21.69 -4.05 6.94
C GLY A 91 20.77 -3.99 8.18
N GLY A 92 19.48 -4.31 8.04
CA GLY A 92 18.46 -4.17 9.08
C GLY A 92 17.98 -2.73 9.30
N LYS A 93 18.16 -1.87 8.30
CA LYS A 93 17.41 -0.61 8.17
C LYS A 93 16.24 -0.83 7.21
N LEU A 94 15.15 -0.10 7.46
CA LEU A 94 13.97 -0.11 6.62
C LEU A 94 14.20 0.82 5.41
N GLY A 95 14.31 0.27 4.22
CA GLY A 95 14.46 0.98 2.95
C GLY A 95 13.12 1.25 2.29
N LEU A 96 12.95 2.45 1.76
CA LEU A 96 11.77 2.87 1.00
C LEU A 96 11.96 2.62 -0.50
N CYS A 97 10.86 2.43 -1.24
CA CYS A 97 10.92 2.35 -2.69
C CYS A 97 11.37 3.69 -3.29
N SER A 98 10.96 4.81 -2.68
CA SER A 98 11.46 6.13 -3.08
C SER A 98 12.96 6.31 -2.85
N ASP A 99 13.53 5.71 -1.79
CA ASP A 99 14.97 5.74 -1.54
C ASP A 99 15.75 4.91 -2.56
N LEU A 100 15.22 3.73 -2.93
CA LEU A 100 15.78 2.91 -4.00
C LEU A 100 15.78 3.68 -5.33
N LEU A 101 14.66 4.30 -5.68
CA LEU A 101 14.57 5.14 -6.88
C LEU A 101 15.54 6.32 -6.82
N ARG A 102 15.63 7.02 -5.68
CA ARG A 102 16.56 8.15 -5.48
C ARG A 102 18.02 7.69 -5.70
N LYS A 103 18.39 6.54 -5.12
CA LYS A 103 19.73 5.93 -5.26
C LYS A 103 20.04 5.55 -6.70
N LEU A 104 19.09 4.96 -7.42
CA LEU A 104 19.31 4.47 -8.78
C LEU A 104 19.25 5.57 -9.84
N LEU A 105 18.41 6.60 -9.64
CA LEU A 105 18.21 7.68 -10.60
C LEU A 105 19.16 8.88 -10.36
N GLY A 106 19.58 9.10 -9.12
CA GLY A 106 20.46 10.21 -8.76
C GLY A 106 19.76 11.56 -8.59
N HIS A 107 18.43 11.59 -8.46
CA HIS A 107 17.64 12.81 -8.20
C HIS A 107 16.51 12.55 -7.20
N GLU A 108 15.88 13.62 -6.69
CA GLU A 108 14.80 13.53 -5.70
C GLU A 108 13.52 12.87 -6.24
N VAL A 109 12.93 12.01 -5.41
CA VAL A 109 11.72 11.26 -5.76
C VAL A 109 10.63 11.59 -4.75
N GLY A 110 9.52 12.17 -5.23
CA GLY A 110 8.31 12.33 -4.45
C GLY A 110 7.50 11.03 -4.38
N VAL A 111 6.47 11.00 -3.53
CA VAL A 111 5.57 9.85 -3.36
C VAL A 111 4.12 10.32 -3.35
N LEU A 112 3.21 9.54 -3.92
CA LEU A 112 1.78 9.82 -3.86
C LEU A 112 1.03 8.60 -3.30
N MET A 113 0.46 8.78 -2.11
CA MET A 113 -0.27 7.74 -1.39
C MET A 113 -1.64 8.28 -0.94
N GLY A 114 -2.62 7.41 -0.73
CA GLY A 114 -3.97 7.82 -0.36
C GLY A 114 -5.00 6.70 -0.54
N ALA A 115 -6.22 6.94 -0.07
CA ALA A 115 -7.37 6.04 -0.19
C ALA A 115 -7.89 5.91 -1.63
N ASN A 116 -7.07 5.32 -2.51
CA ASN A 116 -7.24 5.43 -3.96
C ASN A 116 -7.55 4.06 -4.58
N VAL A 117 -8.81 3.60 -4.48
CA VAL A 117 -9.24 2.38 -5.18
C VAL A 117 -9.31 2.68 -6.68
N ALA A 118 -8.43 2.06 -7.47
CA ALA A 118 -8.21 2.43 -8.88
C ALA A 118 -9.50 2.50 -9.72
N ASN A 119 -10.43 1.56 -9.54
CA ASN A 119 -11.70 1.55 -10.28
C ASN A 119 -12.62 2.71 -9.88
N GLU A 120 -12.63 3.12 -8.61
CA GLU A 120 -13.43 4.25 -8.13
C GLU A 120 -12.85 5.57 -8.66
N VAL A 121 -11.52 5.72 -8.59
CA VAL A 121 -10.83 6.88 -9.19
C VAL A 121 -11.11 6.98 -10.68
N ALA A 122 -11.02 5.85 -11.40
CA ALA A 122 -11.28 5.78 -12.83
C ALA A 122 -12.75 6.05 -13.19
N ALA A 123 -13.69 5.74 -12.30
CA ALA A 123 -15.11 6.04 -12.45
C ALA A 123 -15.46 7.52 -12.15
N GLY A 124 -14.48 8.32 -11.72
CA GLY A 124 -14.70 9.72 -11.35
C GLY A 124 -15.32 9.89 -9.96
N GLU A 125 -15.25 8.88 -9.10
CA GLU A 125 -15.66 9.01 -7.71
C GLU A 125 -14.67 9.90 -6.95
N PHE A 126 -15.20 10.72 -6.03
CA PHE A 126 -14.38 11.63 -5.26
C PHE A 126 -13.41 10.88 -4.33
N CYS A 127 -12.14 11.24 -4.38
CA CYS A 127 -11.14 10.80 -3.41
C CYS A 127 -10.03 11.84 -3.22
N GLU A 128 -9.18 11.57 -2.23
CA GLU A 128 -8.08 12.44 -1.85
C GLU A 128 -6.77 11.66 -1.83
N ALA A 129 -5.66 12.32 -2.11
CA ALA A 129 -4.32 11.75 -2.01
C ALA A 129 -3.34 12.74 -1.37
N THR A 130 -2.27 12.20 -0.82
CA THR A 130 -1.19 12.94 -0.19
C THR A 130 0.07 12.79 -1.03
N LEU A 131 0.62 13.92 -1.48
CA LEU A 131 1.88 14.02 -2.21
C LEU A 131 3.01 14.36 -1.23
N GLY A 132 3.86 13.38 -0.91
CA GLY A 132 5.09 13.58 -0.16
C GLY A 132 6.20 14.08 -1.08
N LEU A 133 6.73 15.28 -0.84
CA LEU A 133 7.79 15.87 -1.66
C LEU A 133 8.64 16.86 -0.85
N LYS A 134 9.97 16.76 -0.96
CA LYS A 134 10.92 17.73 -0.38
C LYS A 134 11.20 18.91 -1.32
N ASP A 135 11.12 18.67 -2.62
CA ASP A 135 11.43 19.66 -3.65
C ASP A 135 10.30 20.70 -3.83
N LYS A 136 10.43 21.82 -3.13
CA LYS A 136 9.48 22.94 -3.21
C LYS A 136 9.41 23.59 -4.59
N LYS A 137 10.42 23.43 -5.45
CA LYS A 137 10.40 23.99 -6.81
C LYS A 137 9.35 23.31 -7.69
N HIS A 138 9.15 22.01 -7.50
CA HIS A 138 8.26 21.20 -8.34
C HIS A 138 6.89 20.93 -7.69
N GLU A 139 6.70 21.29 -6.42
CA GLU A 139 5.47 21.06 -5.66
C GLU A 139 4.22 21.54 -6.40
N ALA A 140 4.17 22.83 -6.78
CA ALA A 140 3.00 23.39 -7.45
C ALA A 140 2.68 22.71 -8.80
N THR A 141 3.72 22.34 -9.55
CA THR A 141 3.59 21.63 -10.82
C THR A 141 3.04 20.22 -10.61
N LEU A 142 3.57 19.49 -9.63
CA LEU A 142 3.14 18.11 -9.35
C LEU A 142 1.74 18.07 -8.72
N VAL A 143 1.41 18.99 -7.82
CA VAL A 143 0.03 19.14 -7.31
C VAL A 143 -0.92 19.39 -8.47
N LYS A 144 -0.62 20.35 -9.36
CA LYS A 144 -1.45 20.64 -10.53
C LYS A 144 -1.57 19.45 -11.50
N LEU A 145 -0.54 18.61 -11.60
CA LEU A 145 -0.54 17.43 -12.46
C LEU A 145 -1.53 16.35 -11.99
N PHE A 146 -1.65 16.15 -10.68
CA PHE A 146 -2.49 15.11 -10.10
C PHE A 146 -3.86 15.62 -9.64
N ASP A 147 -3.97 16.88 -9.19
CA ASP A 147 -5.20 17.45 -8.64
C ASP A 147 -6.26 17.69 -9.73
N CYS A 148 -7.46 17.16 -9.52
CA CYS A 148 -8.62 17.41 -10.35
C CYS A 148 -9.90 17.48 -9.49
N ALA A 149 -11.06 17.68 -10.13
CA ALA A 149 -12.33 17.87 -9.43
C ALA A 149 -12.72 16.67 -8.54
N THR A 150 -12.35 15.45 -8.94
CA THR A 150 -12.68 14.19 -8.26
C THR A 150 -11.48 13.55 -7.58
N PHE A 151 -10.29 14.17 -7.66
CA PHE A 151 -9.05 13.68 -7.08
C PHE A 151 -8.28 14.85 -6.47
N ARG A 152 -8.46 15.09 -5.17
CA ARG A 152 -7.82 16.21 -4.46
C ARG A 152 -6.46 15.82 -3.94
N VAL A 153 -5.45 16.68 -4.11
CA VAL A 153 -4.08 16.39 -3.67
C VAL A 153 -3.58 17.40 -2.66
N THR A 154 -3.19 16.90 -1.49
CA THR A 154 -2.51 17.68 -0.45
C THR A 154 -1.02 17.36 -0.46
N ALA A 155 -0.17 18.38 -0.65
CA ALA A 155 1.28 18.21 -0.59
C ALA A 155 1.80 18.33 0.85
N VAL A 156 2.72 17.44 1.23
CA VAL A 156 3.40 17.46 2.52
C VAL A 156 4.90 17.24 2.34
N ASP A 157 5.68 17.84 3.23
CA ASP A 157 7.12 17.63 3.32
C ASP A 157 7.43 16.52 4.33
N ASP A 158 7.02 15.30 3.99
CA ASP A 158 7.18 14.09 4.82
C ASP A 158 7.08 12.79 3.97
N ILE A 159 8.09 12.55 3.12
CA ILE A 159 8.13 11.36 2.24
C ILE A 159 8.04 10.04 3.04
N PRO A 160 8.85 9.81 4.10
CA PRO A 160 8.81 8.55 4.83
C PRO A 160 7.46 8.29 5.48
N GLY A 161 6.83 9.32 6.07
CA GLY A 161 5.51 9.21 6.67
C GLY A 161 4.45 8.82 5.64
N VAL A 162 4.43 9.49 4.49
CA VAL A 162 3.46 9.23 3.41
C VAL A 162 3.61 7.80 2.87
N GLU A 163 4.84 7.37 2.56
CA GLU A 163 5.10 6.07 1.94
C GLU A 163 4.86 4.89 2.89
N LEU A 164 5.33 4.99 4.14
CA LEU A 164 5.19 3.92 5.12
C LEU A 164 3.77 3.73 5.62
N CYS A 165 2.96 4.79 5.67
CA CYS A 165 1.53 4.65 5.97
C CYS A 165 0.85 3.75 4.93
N GLY A 166 1.18 3.92 3.64
CA GLY A 166 0.66 3.12 2.53
C GLY A 166 1.05 1.63 2.61
N ALA A 167 2.22 1.32 3.17
CA ALA A 167 2.67 -0.06 3.37
C ALA A 167 2.01 -0.71 4.61
N LEU A 168 2.18 -0.09 5.79
CA LEU A 168 1.79 -0.69 7.07
C LEU A 168 0.29 -0.84 7.26
N LYS A 169 -0.54 0.01 6.63
CA LYS A 169 -2.00 -0.10 6.69
C LYS A 169 -2.51 -1.48 6.29
N ASN A 170 -1.81 -2.16 5.36
CA ASN A 170 -2.22 -3.46 4.86
C ASN A 170 -2.09 -4.55 5.92
N VAL A 171 -1.13 -4.41 6.85
CA VAL A 171 -0.97 -5.30 8.01
C VAL A 171 -2.12 -5.08 8.98
N VAL A 172 -2.43 -3.82 9.32
CA VAL A 172 -3.58 -3.49 10.20
C VAL A 172 -4.90 -4.00 9.60
N ALA A 173 -5.04 -3.92 8.27
CA ALA A 173 -6.20 -4.45 7.57
C ALA A 173 -6.35 -5.98 7.67
N LEU A 174 -5.26 -6.74 7.87
CA LEU A 174 -5.36 -8.16 8.21
C LEU A 174 -6.05 -8.33 9.58
N GLY A 175 -5.61 -7.56 10.59
CA GLY A 175 -6.24 -7.55 11.90
C GLY A 175 -7.72 -7.18 11.85
N ALA A 176 -8.09 -6.18 11.05
CA ALA A 176 -9.48 -5.82 10.81
C ALA A 176 -10.29 -6.97 10.19
N GLY A 177 -9.70 -7.72 9.25
CA GLY A 177 -10.30 -8.92 8.69
C GLY A 177 -10.40 -10.06 9.69
N PHE A 178 -9.44 -10.22 10.62
CA PHE A 178 -9.54 -11.19 11.70
C PHE A 178 -10.73 -10.90 12.62
N CYS A 179 -10.97 -9.63 12.94
CA CYS A 179 -12.18 -9.22 13.68
C CYS A 179 -13.46 -9.59 12.93
N ASP A 180 -13.52 -9.32 11.62
CA ASP A 180 -14.68 -9.67 10.80
C ASP A 180 -14.88 -11.20 10.75
N GLY A 181 -13.79 -11.98 10.69
CA GLY A 181 -13.83 -13.43 10.68
C GLY A 181 -14.27 -14.07 12.01
N LEU A 182 -14.12 -13.34 13.12
CA LEU A 182 -14.60 -13.70 14.46
C LEU A 182 -16.00 -13.15 14.77
N ASP A 183 -16.65 -12.51 13.80
CA ASP A 183 -17.94 -11.84 13.96
C ASP A 183 -17.92 -10.77 15.08
N TYR A 184 -16.78 -10.12 15.29
CA TYR A 184 -16.68 -8.98 16.21
C TYR A 184 -17.34 -7.73 15.62
N GLY A 185 -17.98 -6.95 16.48
CA GLY A 185 -18.71 -5.75 16.09
C GLY A 185 -17.82 -4.53 15.78
N GLY A 186 -18.47 -3.46 15.32
CA GLY A 186 -17.80 -2.22 14.90
C GLY A 186 -16.92 -1.57 15.97
N ASN A 187 -17.27 -1.66 17.26
CA ASN A 187 -16.48 -1.09 18.35
C ASN A 187 -15.09 -1.75 18.47
N THR A 188 -15.04 -3.08 18.42
CA THR A 188 -13.78 -3.84 18.47
C THR A 188 -12.92 -3.51 17.26
N LYS A 189 -13.53 -3.47 16.07
CA LYS A 189 -12.83 -3.12 14.84
C LYS A 189 -12.28 -1.69 14.86
N ALA A 190 -13.05 -0.73 15.38
CA ALA A 190 -12.62 0.66 15.53
C ALA A 190 -11.46 0.78 16.53
N ALA A 191 -11.50 0.06 17.66
CA ALA A 191 -10.39 0.00 18.61
C ALA A 191 -9.12 -0.57 17.96
N LEU A 192 -9.24 -1.65 17.18
CA LEU A 192 -8.12 -2.22 16.43
C LEU A 192 -7.52 -1.22 15.45
N ILE A 193 -8.35 -0.53 14.65
CA ILE A 193 -7.89 0.46 13.68
C ILE A 193 -7.14 1.60 14.40
N ARG A 194 -7.69 2.11 15.50
CA ARG A 194 -7.06 3.17 16.30
C ARG A 194 -5.70 2.75 16.85
N ILE A 195 -5.61 1.54 17.42
CA ILE A 195 -4.36 0.99 17.96
C ILE A 195 -3.35 0.76 16.83
N GLY A 196 -3.79 0.18 15.72
CA GLY A 196 -2.98 -0.03 14.53
C GLY A 196 -2.40 1.28 13.99
N LEU A 197 -3.18 2.37 13.94
CA LEU A 197 -2.68 3.69 13.55
C LEU A 197 -1.58 4.22 14.50
N GLN A 198 -1.74 4.01 15.82
CA GLN A 198 -0.72 4.41 16.80
C GLN A 198 0.56 3.56 16.69
N GLU A 199 0.43 2.27 16.39
CA GLU A 199 1.58 1.40 16.15
C GLU A 199 2.28 1.70 14.83
N MET A 200 1.53 2.02 13.76
CA MET A 200 2.10 2.55 12.51
C MET A 200 2.96 3.77 12.80
N LYS A 201 2.43 4.74 13.56
CA LYS A 201 3.16 5.93 13.99
C LYS A 201 4.41 5.58 14.80
N THR A 202 4.29 4.67 15.76
CA THR A 202 5.41 4.27 16.63
C THR A 202 6.51 3.57 15.84
N PHE A 203 6.14 2.66 14.93
CA PHE A 203 7.07 1.97 14.04
C PHE A 203 7.78 2.95 13.11
N ILE A 204 7.04 3.84 12.46
CA ILE A 204 7.62 4.81 11.52
C ILE A 204 8.60 5.74 12.23
N ARG A 205 8.22 6.30 13.38
CA ARG A 205 9.08 7.24 14.13
C ARG A 205 10.30 6.59 14.77
N HIS A 206 10.32 5.27 14.91
CA HIS A 206 11.52 4.55 15.31
C HIS A 206 12.62 4.63 14.24
N PHE A 207 12.25 4.58 12.95
CA PHE A 207 13.18 4.67 11.83
C PHE A 207 13.38 6.10 11.30
N TYR A 208 12.33 6.92 11.38
CA TYR A 208 12.26 8.28 10.86
C TYR A 208 11.69 9.23 11.93
N PRO A 209 12.49 9.64 12.94
CA PRO A 209 12.02 10.46 14.07
C PRO A 209 11.42 11.81 13.67
N GLU A 210 11.78 12.32 12.49
CA GLU A 210 11.34 13.59 11.91
C GLU A 210 9.91 13.56 11.36
N VAL A 211 9.30 12.37 11.20
CA VAL A 211 7.94 12.21 10.69
C VAL A 211 6.94 12.95 11.57
N LYS A 212 6.03 13.69 10.92
CA LYS A 212 5.10 14.62 11.57
C LYS A 212 3.79 13.92 11.91
N ASP A 213 3.20 14.28 13.06
CA ASP A 213 1.91 13.73 13.49
C ASP A 213 0.77 14.08 12.53
N ALA A 214 0.84 15.26 11.91
CA ALA A 214 -0.13 15.70 10.91
C ALA A 214 -0.22 14.74 9.71
N THR A 215 0.91 14.12 9.29
CA THR A 215 0.95 13.18 8.16
C THR A 215 0.03 11.97 8.35
N PHE A 216 -0.20 11.54 9.60
CA PHE A 216 -1.11 10.43 9.89
C PHE A 216 -2.59 10.81 9.77
N LEU A 217 -2.90 12.11 9.80
CA LEU A 217 -4.25 12.64 9.61
C LEU A 217 -4.57 12.92 8.14
N GLU A 218 -3.57 12.93 7.27
CA GLU A 218 -3.73 13.05 5.83
C GLU A 218 -4.31 11.78 5.20
N SER A 219 -4.72 11.88 3.93
CA SER A 219 -5.31 10.75 3.18
C SER A 219 -4.41 9.51 3.19
N CYS A 220 -3.09 9.65 3.07
CA CYS A 220 -2.16 8.51 3.12
C CYS A 220 -2.19 7.74 4.44
N GLY A 221 -2.58 8.40 5.55
CA GLY A 221 -2.63 7.83 6.89
C GLY A 221 -4.00 7.26 7.21
N VAL A 222 -4.80 8.03 7.95
CA VAL A 222 -6.08 7.57 8.52
C VAL A 222 -7.10 7.19 7.45
N ALA A 223 -7.22 7.96 6.36
CA ALA A 223 -8.24 7.67 5.33
C ALA A 223 -7.93 6.36 4.60
N ASP A 224 -6.69 6.19 4.12
CA ASP A 224 -6.28 4.96 3.42
C ASP A 224 -6.35 3.74 4.35
N LEU A 225 -6.03 3.91 5.63
CA LEU A 225 -6.18 2.87 6.64
C LEU A 225 -7.65 2.44 6.81
N ILE A 226 -8.57 3.40 7.01
CA ILE A 226 -10.00 3.12 7.16
C ILE A 226 -10.54 2.41 5.92
N THR A 227 -10.35 2.98 4.73
CA THR A 227 -10.84 2.39 3.47
C THR A 227 -10.32 0.97 3.29
N THR A 228 -9.06 0.71 3.62
CA THR A 228 -8.47 -0.63 3.52
C THR A 228 -9.06 -1.61 4.56
N CYS A 229 -9.34 -1.16 5.78
CA CYS A 229 -9.91 -1.99 6.84
C CYS A 229 -11.40 -2.32 6.64
N PHE A 230 -12.14 -1.53 5.85
CA PHE A 230 -13.54 -1.80 5.53
C PHE A 230 -13.73 -2.47 4.16
N GLY A 231 -13.04 -2.03 3.11
CA GLY A 231 -13.25 -2.51 1.74
C GLY A 231 -12.08 -3.27 1.11
N GLY A 232 -10.92 -3.32 1.76
CA GLY A 232 -9.69 -3.83 1.16
C GLY A 232 -9.64 -5.35 0.97
N ARG A 233 -8.87 -5.78 -0.05
CA ARG A 233 -8.57 -7.21 -0.30
C ARG A 233 -7.87 -7.89 0.87
N ASN A 234 -6.99 -7.17 1.59
CA ASN A 234 -6.32 -7.65 2.82
C ASN A 234 -7.35 -8.07 3.87
N ARG A 235 -8.31 -7.20 4.17
CA ARG A 235 -9.42 -7.47 5.10
C ARG A 235 -10.24 -8.68 4.66
N LYS A 236 -10.67 -8.73 3.39
CA LYS A 236 -11.49 -9.83 2.87
C LYS A 236 -10.80 -11.20 2.94
N CYS A 237 -9.51 -11.26 2.60
CA CYS A 237 -8.75 -12.50 2.66
C CYS A 237 -8.48 -12.92 4.11
N ALA A 238 -8.20 -11.98 5.01
CA ALA A 238 -8.00 -12.25 6.43
C ALA A 238 -9.29 -12.72 7.14
N GLU A 239 -10.44 -12.19 6.75
CA GLU A 239 -11.75 -12.70 7.18
C GLU A 239 -11.92 -14.17 6.76
N ALA A 240 -11.64 -14.48 5.49
CA ALA A 240 -11.72 -15.84 4.98
C ALA A 240 -10.72 -16.79 5.66
N PHE A 241 -9.52 -16.29 5.99
CA PHE A 241 -8.50 -17.04 6.72
C PHE A 241 -9.00 -17.50 8.09
N VAL A 242 -9.58 -16.59 8.87
CA VAL A 242 -10.15 -16.94 10.19
C VAL A 242 -11.36 -17.87 10.04
N LYS A 243 -12.25 -17.61 9.08
CA LYS A 243 -13.43 -18.47 8.81
C LYS A 243 -13.04 -19.87 8.36
N ALA A 244 -11.89 -20.03 7.71
CA ALA A 244 -11.37 -21.34 7.32
C ALA A 244 -10.84 -22.17 8.50
N LYS A 245 -10.66 -21.59 9.71
CA LYS A 245 -10.26 -22.31 10.93
C LYS A 245 -9.04 -23.23 10.73
N GLY A 246 -8.02 -22.74 10.02
CA GLY A 246 -6.78 -23.47 9.75
C GLY A 246 -6.85 -24.49 8.58
N THR A 247 -7.99 -24.62 7.90
CA THR A 247 -8.13 -25.57 6.76
C THR A 247 -7.56 -25.04 5.44
N LYS A 248 -7.28 -23.74 5.33
CA LYS A 248 -6.76 -23.10 4.11
C LYS A 248 -5.51 -22.29 4.42
N SER A 249 -4.49 -22.42 3.59
CA SER A 249 -3.32 -21.55 3.59
C SER A 249 -3.62 -20.21 2.92
N TRP A 250 -2.76 -19.21 3.12
CA TRP A 250 -2.82 -17.94 2.40
C TRP A 250 -2.81 -18.13 0.88
N ASP A 251 -1.97 -19.03 0.35
CA ASP A 251 -1.92 -19.32 -1.09
C ASP A 251 -3.26 -19.85 -1.63
N ALA A 252 -3.94 -20.71 -0.88
CA ALA A 252 -5.25 -21.23 -1.27
C ALA A 252 -6.30 -20.11 -1.30
N ILE A 253 -6.28 -19.22 -0.31
CA ILE A 253 -7.18 -18.07 -0.22
C ILE A 253 -6.91 -17.06 -1.34
N GLU A 254 -5.64 -16.75 -1.62
CA GLU A 254 -5.24 -15.87 -2.72
C GLU A 254 -5.69 -16.42 -4.08
N LYS A 255 -5.53 -17.73 -4.29
CA LYS A 255 -5.99 -18.39 -5.53
C LYS A 255 -7.50 -18.30 -5.69
N GLU A 256 -8.25 -18.56 -4.62
CA GLU A 256 -9.71 -18.59 -4.62
C GLU A 256 -10.32 -17.20 -4.75
N LEU A 257 -9.83 -16.21 -3.99
CA LEU A 257 -10.47 -14.90 -3.89
C LEU A 257 -9.86 -13.84 -4.80
N LEU A 258 -8.58 -13.99 -5.19
CA LEU A 258 -7.84 -12.97 -5.93
C LEU A 258 -7.35 -13.47 -7.30
N GLY A 259 -7.71 -14.68 -7.71
CA GLY A 259 -7.27 -15.26 -8.98
C GLY A 259 -5.74 -15.40 -9.09
N GLY A 260 -5.06 -15.60 -7.96
CA GLY A 260 -3.60 -15.80 -7.90
C GLY A 260 -2.78 -14.52 -7.71
N GLN A 261 -3.41 -13.35 -7.51
CA GLN A 261 -2.67 -12.15 -7.10
C GLN A 261 -2.22 -12.26 -5.64
N LYS A 262 -0.96 -11.89 -5.36
CA LYS A 262 -0.38 -11.89 -4.02
C LYS A 262 -0.93 -10.77 -3.14
N LEU A 263 -1.19 -11.11 -1.88
CA LEU A 263 -1.71 -10.19 -0.88
C LEU A 263 -0.57 -9.38 -0.26
N GLN A 264 -0.63 -8.06 -0.40
CA GLN A 264 0.47 -7.20 0.08
C GLN A 264 0.58 -7.17 1.62
N GLY A 265 -0.53 -7.32 2.36
CA GLY A 265 -0.52 -7.28 3.82
C GLY A 265 0.26 -8.43 4.44
N THR A 266 0.14 -9.65 3.91
CA THR A 266 0.89 -10.82 4.38
C THR A 266 2.38 -10.67 4.08
N LEU A 267 2.72 -10.21 2.88
CA LEU A 267 4.12 -9.91 2.51
C LEU A 267 4.71 -8.82 3.40
N THR A 268 4.01 -7.70 3.58
CA THR A 268 4.48 -6.59 4.44
C THR A 268 4.67 -7.06 5.89
N ALA A 269 3.75 -7.88 6.42
CA ALA A 269 3.89 -8.45 7.76
C ALA A 269 5.15 -9.32 7.89
N GLN A 270 5.46 -10.12 6.87
CA GLN A 270 6.70 -10.91 6.80
C GLN A 270 7.96 -10.06 6.64
N GLU A 271 7.88 -8.95 5.90
CA GLU A 271 8.98 -7.99 5.73
C GLU A 271 9.30 -7.26 7.05
N ILE A 272 8.29 -6.79 7.79
CA ILE A 272 8.53 -6.02 9.03
C ILE A 272 8.85 -6.89 10.26
N TRP A 273 8.45 -8.17 10.27
CA TRP A 273 8.69 -9.06 11.42
C TRP A 273 10.17 -9.20 11.83
N PRO A 274 11.12 -9.53 10.94
CA PRO A 274 12.54 -9.59 11.30
C PRO A 274 13.08 -8.22 11.76
N VAL A 275 12.54 -7.12 11.25
CA VAL A 275 12.88 -5.76 11.70
C VAL A 275 12.42 -5.53 13.14
N MET A 276 11.16 -5.83 13.43
CA MET A 276 10.59 -5.66 14.75
C MET A 276 11.37 -6.48 15.78
N LYS A 277 11.73 -7.73 15.46
CA LYS A 277 12.57 -8.57 16.32
C LYS A 277 13.97 -7.99 16.52
N LYS A 278 14.66 -7.59 15.44
CA LYS A 278 16.01 -7.02 15.50
C LYS A 278 16.07 -5.74 16.34
N HIS A 279 15.02 -4.93 16.31
CA HIS A 279 14.93 -3.64 17.01
C HIS A 279 14.18 -3.72 18.35
N ASN A 280 13.85 -4.93 18.83
CA ASN A 280 13.10 -5.15 20.08
C ASN A 280 11.79 -4.34 20.16
N LEU A 281 11.06 -4.27 19.04
CA LEU A 281 9.82 -3.51 18.93
C LEU A 281 8.57 -4.33 19.22
N CYS A 282 8.68 -5.66 19.35
CA CYS A 282 7.51 -6.54 19.47
C CYS A 282 6.60 -6.18 20.67
N ASP A 283 7.20 -5.80 21.81
CA ASP A 283 6.47 -5.41 23.02
C ASP A 283 5.87 -4.00 22.91
N ARG A 284 6.47 -3.14 22.09
CA ARG A 284 5.98 -1.77 21.81
C ARG A 284 4.92 -1.74 20.71
N LEU A 285 4.80 -2.80 19.93
CA LEU A 285 3.89 -2.95 18.80
C LEU A 285 3.06 -4.24 18.93
N PRO A 286 2.32 -4.43 20.04
CA PRO A 286 1.64 -5.69 20.33
C PRO A 286 0.55 -6.06 19.33
N MET A 287 -0.12 -5.10 18.69
CA MET A 287 -1.12 -5.36 17.66
C MET A 287 -0.47 -5.92 16.40
N LEU A 288 0.56 -5.25 15.87
CA LEU A 288 1.30 -5.73 14.69
C LEU A 288 1.96 -7.09 14.97
N THR A 289 2.52 -7.28 16.17
CA THR A 289 3.03 -8.58 16.63
C THR A 289 1.94 -9.65 16.62
N THR A 290 0.79 -9.36 17.24
CA THR A 290 -0.30 -10.33 17.33
C THR A 290 -0.86 -10.69 15.95
N ILE A 291 -0.98 -9.71 15.05
CA ILE A 291 -1.40 -9.94 13.66
C ILE A 291 -0.44 -10.89 12.96
N TYR A 292 0.87 -10.68 13.08
CA TYR A 292 1.88 -11.57 12.50
C TYR A 292 1.74 -13.00 13.04
N GLN A 293 1.63 -13.13 14.37
CA GLN A 293 1.55 -14.42 15.03
C GLN A 293 0.29 -15.20 14.66
N ILE A 294 -0.85 -14.52 14.50
CA ILE A 294 -2.08 -15.16 14.01
C ILE A 294 -1.91 -15.60 12.55
N ALA A 295 -1.26 -14.77 11.73
CA ALA A 295 -1.10 -15.05 10.31
C ALA A 295 -0.10 -16.17 10.00
N PHE A 296 0.93 -16.38 10.85
CA PHE A 296 2.10 -17.21 10.51
C PHE A 296 2.67 -18.08 11.64
N GLU A 297 2.27 -17.88 12.90
CA GLU A 297 2.81 -18.64 14.06
C GLU A 297 1.69 -19.38 14.84
N ASP A 298 0.59 -19.72 14.15
CA ASP A 298 -0.55 -20.48 14.69
C ASP A 298 -1.18 -19.91 15.98
N ARG A 299 -0.99 -18.62 16.26
CA ARG A 299 -1.65 -17.96 17.39
C ARG A 299 -3.15 -17.89 17.14
N ALA A 300 -3.94 -18.28 18.13
CA ALA A 300 -5.39 -18.31 17.99
C ALA A 300 -5.96 -16.91 17.63
N PRO A 301 -6.86 -16.78 16.64
CA PRO A 301 -7.34 -15.48 16.17
C PRO A 301 -7.97 -14.59 17.24
N TRP A 302 -8.62 -15.17 18.26
CA TRP A 302 -9.20 -14.40 19.38
C TRP A 302 -8.15 -13.59 20.15
N ALA A 303 -6.86 -13.91 20.02
CA ALA A 303 -5.79 -13.15 20.66
C ALA A 303 -5.71 -11.70 20.18
N ILE A 304 -6.33 -11.36 19.04
CA ILE A 304 -6.37 -10.00 18.49
C ILE A 304 -6.97 -8.96 19.45
N VAL A 305 -7.77 -9.40 20.43
CA VAL A 305 -8.35 -8.52 21.48
C VAL A 305 -7.65 -8.65 22.84
N LYS A 306 -6.63 -9.52 22.98
CA LYS A 306 -5.85 -9.68 24.22
C LYS A 306 -4.46 -9.05 24.07
N LEU A 307 -4.43 -7.71 24.00
CA LEU A 307 -3.17 -6.97 24.00
C LEU A 307 -2.58 -6.91 25.43
N PRO A 308 -1.25 -6.87 25.59
CA PRO A 308 -0.61 -6.76 26.90
C PRO A 308 -1.07 -5.53 27.69
N SER A 309 -1.25 -5.67 28.99
CA SER A 309 -1.59 -4.59 29.92
C SER A 309 -0.49 -3.50 29.91
N GLY A 310 -0.84 -2.23 29.69
CA GLY A 310 0.11 -1.11 29.76
C GLY A 310 0.11 -0.10 28.59
N MET A 311 -0.72 -0.26 27.56
CA MET A 311 -1.03 0.86 26.66
C MET A 311 -1.80 1.96 27.41
N PRO A 312 -1.63 3.27 27.09
CA PRO A 312 -2.27 4.36 27.81
C PRO A 312 -3.77 4.08 27.95
N ALA A 313 -4.19 4.02 29.22
CA ALA A 313 -5.47 3.50 29.68
C ALA A 313 -6.64 4.30 29.10
N SER A 314 -7.36 3.72 28.13
CA SER A 314 -8.75 4.08 27.89
C SER A 314 -9.61 2.97 27.26
N ALA A 315 -9.16 1.71 27.28
CA ALA A 315 -10.01 0.59 26.91
C ALA A 315 -9.45 -0.71 27.46
N PHE A 316 -10.35 -1.57 27.93
CA PHE A 316 -10.15 -2.93 28.44
C PHE A 316 -9.78 -2.98 29.93
N HIS A 317 -10.86 -3.05 30.73
CA HIS A 317 -10.84 -3.52 32.11
C HIS A 317 -10.19 -4.90 32.20
N GLU A 318 -9.39 -5.10 33.24
CA GLU A 318 -8.94 -6.41 33.70
C GLU A 318 -10.14 -7.23 34.17
N ASP A 319 -10.13 -8.51 33.81
CA ASP A 319 -11.00 -9.59 34.27
C ASP A 319 -12.52 -9.44 34.09
N ASP A 320 -13.05 -10.18 33.12
CA ASP A 320 -14.07 -11.21 33.40
C ASP A 320 -14.24 -12.11 32.18
N GLY A 321 -14.02 -13.41 32.38
CA GLY A 321 -14.13 -14.42 31.34
C GLY A 321 -15.54 -14.49 30.79
N PHE A 322 -15.75 -14.15 29.51
CA PHE A 322 -16.94 -14.52 28.77
C PHE A 322 -16.67 -14.56 27.26
N PHE A 323 -17.38 -15.47 26.58
CA PHE A 323 -17.45 -15.76 25.14
C PHE A 323 -16.51 -16.83 24.56
N GLU A 324 -16.74 -18.07 24.99
CA GLU A 324 -16.99 -19.12 23.98
C GLU A 324 -18.45 -18.96 23.51
N LYS A 325 -18.67 -18.62 22.23
CA LYS A 325 -19.98 -18.81 21.61
C LYS A 325 -20.07 -20.25 21.09
N LYS A 326 -21.14 -20.94 21.46
CA LYS A 326 -21.62 -22.18 20.85
C LYS A 326 -21.81 -22.03 19.34
#